data_AF-A0A351SJA3-F1
#
_entry.id   AF-A0A351SJA3-F1
#
_cell.length_a   1.000
_cell.length_b   1.000
_cell.length_c   1.000
_cell.angle_alpha   90.00
_cell.angle_beta   90.00
_cell.angle_gamma   90.00
#
_symmetry.space_group_name_H-M   'P 1'
#
loop_
_entity.id
_entity.type
_entity.pdbx_description
1 polymer ?
#
loop_
_entity_poly.entity_id
_entity_poly.type
_entity_poly.pdbx_seq_one_letter_code
_entity_poly.pdbx_strand_id
1 'polypeptide(L)'
;TQLNEALGPWCISGPSRYIAQSALRDTQWQRHTREALQTAQTRLNGLWAQHGLTPSGNVALFQWVHTSKAFEIFEAFAHQGILLRYFP
;
A
#
# COMPACT_ATOMS: atom_id res chain seq x y z
N THR A 1 5.52 -32.49 1.10
CA THR A 1 4.37 -31.90 0.39
C THR A 1 4.89 -31.30 -0.89
N GLN A 2 4.10 -31.36 -1.98
CA GLN A 2 4.48 -30.78 -3.29
C GLN A 2 4.94 -29.31 -3.19
N LEU A 3 4.37 -28.56 -2.24
CA LEU A 3 4.79 -27.19 -1.94
C LEU A 3 6.21 -27.08 -1.35
N ASN A 4 6.61 -27.97 -0.44
CA ASN A 4 7.97 -27.94 0.13
C ASN A 4 9.03 -28.32 -0.92
N GLU A 5 8.69 -29.20 -1.85
CA GLU A 5 9.56 -29.54 -2.99
C GLU A 5 9.74 -28.35 -3.93
N ALA A 6 8.68 -27.60 -4.21
CA ALA A 6 8.73 -26.40 -5.04
C ALA A 6 9.48 -25.22 -4.38
N LEU A 7 9.35 -25.06 -3.06
CA LEU A 7 9.97 -23.96 -2.31
C LEU A 7 11.44 -24.22 -1.96
N GLY A 8 11.84 -25.50 -1.89
CA GLY A 8 13.17 -25.91 -1.45
C GLY A 8 13.43 -25.68 0.05
N PRO A 9 14.59 -26.13 0.56
CA PRO A 9 14.88 -26.14 2.00
C PRO A 9 15.16 -24.76 2.62
N TRP A 10 15.40 -23.72 1.81
CA TRP A 10 15.83 -22.39 2.27
C TRP A 10 14.97 -21.26 1.70
N CYS A 11 13.65 -21.47 1.66
CA CYS A 11 12.71 -20.56 1.00
C CYS A 11 12.58 -19.17 1.65
N ILE A 12 12.99 -19.01 2.91
CA ILE A 12 12.91 -17.75 3.66
C ILE A 12 14.16 -17.60 4.53
N SER A 13 14.71 -16.38 4.63
CA SER A 13 15.84 -16.11 5.54
C SER A 13 15.44 -16.24 7.02
N GLY A 14 16.37 -16.63 7.89
CA GLY A 14 16.16 -16.69 9.34
C GLY A 14 15.62 -15.38 9.94
N PRO A 15 16.26 -14.22 9.65
CA PRO A 15 15.77 -12.91 10.13
C PRO A 15 14.35 -12.58 9.66
N SER A 16 14.01 -12.86 8.40
CA SER A 16 12.64 -12.63 7.89
C SER A 16 11.62 -13.47 8.67
N ARG A 17 11.93 -14.75 8.97
CA ARG A 17 11.05 -15.60 9.79
C ARG A 17 10.87 -15.05 11.20
N TYR A 18 11.94 -14.57 11.83
CA TYR A 18 11.89 -14.00 13.17
C TYR A 18 10.96 -12.79 13.23
N ILE A 19 11.13 -11.83 12.33
CA ILE A 19 10.29 -10.63 12.27
C ILE A 19 8.84 -10.98 11.92
N ALA A 20 8.62 -11.87 10.95
CA ALA A 20 7.28 -12.32 10.59
C ALA A 20 6.54 -12.98 11.77
N GLN A 21 7.22 -13.82 12.56
CA GLN A 21 6.61 -14.43 13.74
C GLN A 21 6.17 -13.38 14.77
N SER A 22 7.01 -12.38 15.04
CA SER A 22 6.64 -11.28 15.94
C SER A 22 5.46 -10.49 15.41
N ALA A 23 5.49 -10.08 14.13
CA ALA A 23 4.41 -9.32 13.51
C ALA A 23 3.08 -10.10 13.49
N LEU A 24 3.13 -11.41 13.22
CA LEU A 24 1.93 -12.26 13.17
C LEU A 24 1.31 -12.53 14.54
N ARG A 25 2.12 -12.56 15.61
CA ARG A 25 1.64 -12.73 16.99
C ARG A 25 1.06 -11.44 17.57
N ASP A 26 1.51 -10.29 17.11
CA ASP A 26 1.03 -8.99 17.59
C ASP A 26 -0.32 -8.60 16.96
N THR A 27 -1.39 -9.24 17.44
CA THR A 27 -2.75 -9.00 16.94
C THR A 27 -3.31 -7.63 17.30
N GLN A 28 -2.81 -7.01 18.37
CA GLN A 28 -3.20 -5.66 18.78
C GLN A 28 -2.63 -4.63 17.79
N TRP A 29 -1.34 -4.70 17.49
CA TRP A 29 -0.71 -3.85 16.48
C TRP A 29 -1.38 -4.01 15.11
N GLN A 30 -1.68 -5.24 14.70
CA GLN A 30 -2.38 -5.49 13.43
C GLN A 30 -3.75 -4.81 13.37
N ARG A 31 -4.52 -4.84 14.47
CA ARG A 31 -5.85 -4.19 14.53
C ARG A 31 -5.72 -2.68 14.42
N HIS A 32 -4.88 -2.08 15.25
CA HIS A 32 -4.64 -0.63 15.22
C HIS A 32 -4.10 -0.17 13.86
N THR A 33 -3.22 -0.94 13.23
CA THR A 33 -2.70 -0.62 11.90
C THR A 33 -3.81 -0.62 10.85
N ARG A 34 -4.72 -1.61 10.88
CA ARG A 34 -5.87 -1.64 9.95
C ARG A 34 -6.80 -0.44 10.17
N GLU A 35 -7.10 -0.08 11.41
CA GLU A 35 -7.92 1.10 11.74
C GLU A 35 -7.25 2.39 11.24
N ALA A 36 -5.96 2.56 11.53
CA ALA A 36 -5.20 3.73 11.09
C ALA A 36 -5.14 3.85 9.56
N LEU A 37 -4.99 2.72 8.84
CA LEU A 37 -5.02 2.69 7.37
C LEU A 37 -6.39 3.12 6.81
N GLN A 38 -7.50 2.71 7.43
CA GLN A 38 -8.83 3.16 7.01
C GLN A 38 -9.01 4.67 7.20
N THR A 39 -8.56 5.21 8.34
CA THR A 39 -8.59 6.67 8.57
C THR A 39 -7.70 7.42 7.58
N ALA A 40 -6.48 6.93 7.34
CA ALA A 40 -5.55 7.53 6.37
C ALA A 40 -6.12 7.50 4.95
N GLN A 41 -6.77 6.40 4.58
CA GLN A 41 -7.46 6.25 3.32
C GLN A 41 -8.59 7.26 3.16
N THR A 42 -9.46 7.41 4.16
CA THR A 42 -10.57 8.38 4.12
C THR A 42 -10.04 9.80 3.96
N ARG A 43 -8.97 10.15 4.69
CA ARG A 43 -8.30 11.44 4.58
C ARG A 43 -7.74 11.67 3.17
N LEU A 44 -7.05 10.68 2.61
CA LEU A 44 -6.47 10.76 1.27
C LEU A 44 -7.56 10.92 0.19
N ASN A 45 -8.69 10.22 0.32
CA ASN A 45 -9.84 10.40 -0.57
C ASN A 45 -10.42 11.81 -0.50
N GLY A 46 -10.57 12.36 0.70
CA GLY A 46 -11.02 13.73 0.89
C GLY A 46 -10.12 14.75 0.20
N LEU A 47 -8.79 14.58 0.31
CA LEU A 47 -7.83 15.46 -0.36
C LEU A 47 -7.94 15.40 -1.88
N TRP A 48 -8.04 14.20 -2.47
CA TRP A 48 -8.24 14.09 -3.91
C TRP A 48 -9.55 14.73 -4.38
N ALA A 49 -10.64 14.48 -3.65
CA ALA A 49 -11.95 15.03 -3.98
C ALA A 49 -11.98 16.56 -3.93
N GLN A 50 -11.28 17.19 -2.98
CA GLN A 50 -11.10 18.64 -2.91
C GLN A 50 -10.42 19.23 -4.15
N HIS A 51 -9.63 18.44 -4.86
CA HIS A 51 -8.96 18.81 -6.12
C HIS A 51 -9.68 18.27 -7.37
N GLY A 52 -10.93 17.84 -7.26
CA GLY A 52 -11.73 17.35 -8.39
C GLY A 52 -11.28 15.99 -8.92
N LEU A 53 -10.48 15.24 -8.17
CA LEU A 53 -10.03 13.91 -8.51
C LEU A 53 -10.77 12.89 -7.65
N THR A 54 -11.52 12.00 -8.29
CA THR A 54 -12.26 10.94 -7.59
C THR A 54 -11.52 9.61 -7.73
N PRO A 55 -11.02 9.02 -6.64
CA PRO A 55 -10.42 7.70 -6.69
C PRO A 55 -11.39 6.63 -7.20
N SER A 56 -10.88 5.75 -8.04
CA SER A 56 -11.56 4.58 -8.57
C SER A 56 -11.21 3.38 -7.67
N GLY A 57 -12.07 3.10 -6.70
CA GLY A 57 -11.91 2.00 -5.74
C GLY A 57 -11.73 2.47 -4.30
N ASN A 58 -11.93 1.55 -3.35
CA ASN A 58 -11.89 1.83 -1.91
C ASN A 58 -10.96 0.83 -1.20
N VAL A 59 -9.65 0.98 -1.44
CA VAL A 59 -8.61 0.14 -0.83
C VAL A 59 -7.86 0.95 0.24
N ALA A 60 -7.61 0.34 1.40
CA ALA A 60 -7.05 1.05 2.57
C ALA A 60 -5.57 1.47 2.41
N LEU A 61 -4.82 0.80 1.53
CA LEU A 61 -3.36 0.97 1.41
C LEU A 61 -2.93 2.05 0.40
N PHE A 62 -3.73 2.29 -0.63
CA PHE A 62 -3.43 3.24 -1.70
C PHE A 62 -4.72 3.69 -2.37
N GLN A 63 -4.70 4.81 -3.09
CA GLN A 63 -5.83 5.24 -3.92
C GLN A 63 -5.43 5.20 -5.39
N TRP A 64 -6.29 4.62 -6.22
CA TRP A 64 -6.12 4.66 -7.66
C TRP A 64 -6.97 5.78 -8.23
N VAL A 65 -6.38 6.69 -9.01
CA VAL A 65 -7.08 7.81 -9.63
C VAL A 65 -6.90 7.70 -11.13
N HIS A 66 -8.01 7.59 -11.85
CA HIS A 66 -8.02 7.55 -13.30
C HIS A 66 -8.32 8.94 -13.85
N THR A 67 -7.38 9.52 -14.60
CA THR A 67 -7.50 10.88 -15.16
C THR A 67 -6.61 11.04 -16.38
N SER A 68 -7.04 11.86 -17.35
CA SER A 68 -6.23 12.18 -18.54
C SER A 68 -4.95 12.95 -18.18
N LYS A 69 -4.89 13.57 -17.00
CA LYS A 69 -3.73 14.33 -16.50
C LYS A 69 -2.75 13.48 -15.66
N ALA A 70 -2.85 12.15 -15.72
CA ALA A 70 -2.13 11.26 -14.79
C ALA A 70 -0.61 11.48 -14.84
N PHE A 71 -0.04 11.68 -16.02
CA PHE A 71 1.38 11.95 -16.20
C PHE A 71 1.80 13.32 -15.61
N GLU A 72 1.03 14.37 -15.89
CA GLU A 72 1.27 15.72 -15.36
C GLU A 72 1.26 15.74 -13.82
N ILE A 73 0.31 15.03 -13.21
CA ILE A 73 0.21 14.91 -11.75
C ILE A 73 1.41 14.13 -11.20
N PHE A 74 1.79 13.03 -11.84
CA PHE A 74 2.96 12.24 -11.43
C PHE A 74 4.24 13.09 -11.43
N GLU A 75 4.53 13.81 -12.52
CA GLU A 75 5.70 14.69 -12.64
C GLU A 75 5.67 15.81 -11.59
N ALA A 76 4.53 16.47 -11.41
CA ALA A 76 4.38 17.56 -10.44
C ALA A 76 4.65 17.10 -9.00
N PHE A 77 4.20 15.89 -8.62
CA PHE A 77 4.47 15.31 -7.31
C PHE A 77 5.92 14.86 -7.17
N ALA A 78 6.51 14.29 -8.22
CA ALA A 78 7.92 13.88 -8.23
C ALA A 78 8.86 15.07 -8.01
N HIS A 79 8.59 16.23 -8.63
CA HIS A 79 9.33 17.47 -8.38
C HIS A 79 9.25 17.98 -6.93
N GLN A 80 8.23 17.56 -6.18
CA GLN A 80 8.08 17.86 -4.75
C GLN A 80 8.62 16.74 -3.85
N GLY A 81 9.28 15.73 -4.42
CA GLY A 81 9.81 14.59 -3.66
C GLY A 81 8.77 13.57 -3.23
N ILE A 82 7.58 13.59 -3.84
CA ILE A 82 6.51 12.62 -3.55
C ILE A 82 6.38 11.66 -4.73
N LEU A 83 6.75 10.39 -4.51
CA LEU A 83 6.65 9.36 -5.53
C LEU A 83 5.23 8.79 -5.61
N LEU A 84 4.59 8.93 -6.77
CA LEU A 84 3.35 8.23 -7.11
C LEU A 84 3.64 7.07 -8.08
N ARG A 85 2.74 6.09 -8.15
CA ARG A 85 2.81 5.04 -9.18
C ARG A 85 1.96 5.47 -10.38
N TYR A 86 2.63 5.85 -11.47
CA TYR A 86 2.00 6.13 -12.75
C TYR A 86 1.70 4.84 -13.53
N PHE A 87 0.56 4.82 -14.23
CA PHE A 87 0.15 3.77 -15.15
C PHE A 87 -0.19 4.42 -16.50
N PRO A 88 0.54 4.08 -17.59
CA PRO A 88 0.29 4.63 -18.93
C PRO A 88 -0.94 4.03 -19.63
#